data_AF-A0A2W6DG14-F1
#
_entry.id   AF-A0A2W6DG14-F1
#
_cell.length_a   1.000
_cell.length_b   1.000
_cell.length_c   1.000
_cell.angle_alpha   90.00
_cell.angle_beta   90.00
_cell.angle_gamma   90.00
#
_symmetry.space_group_name_H-M   'P 1'
#
loop_
_entity.id
_entity.type
_entity.pdbx_description
1 polymer ?
#
loop_
_entity_poly.entity_id
_entity_poly.type
_entity_poly.pdbx_seq_one_letter_code
_entity_poly.pdbx_strand_id
1 'polypeptide(L)'
;YPLPEAQRDRFTARISMGYPDRKSEITMLGEHACLDPLDTLRPVSDATEVRALIAAVRRVHVSESIKAYAVDLAESTRRAAEIRLGASPRATLQLLRSAKAWAALDGREYVIPDDLQFLLIPVFAHRLLLTTDAHIGGRTAEDILGRLAQSTPIPVDENAPVHGMR
;
A
#
# COMPACT_ATOMS: atom_id res chain seq x y z
N TYR A 1 -13.26 -5.04 -21.46
CA TYR A 1 -12.29 -4.03 -21.93
C TYR A 1 -11.44 -3.64 -20.72
N PRO A 2 -10.09 -3.74 -20.77
CA PRO A 2 -9.26 -3.32 -19.64
C PRO A 2 -9.46 -1.83 -19.36
N LEU A 3 -9.46 -1.43 -18.09
CA LEU A 3 -9.59 -0.02 -17.70
C LEU A 3 -8.41 0.77 -18.29
N PRO A 4 -8.67 1.93 -18.94
CA PRO A 4 -7.63 2.86 -19.34
C PRO A 4 -6.70 3.22 -18.16
N GLU A 5 -5.45 3.52 -18.46
CA GLU A 5 -4.40 3.78 -17.47
C GLU A 5 -4.75 4.95 -16.56
N ALA A 6 -5.27 6.03 -17.15
CA ALA A 6 -5.73 7.20 -16.41
C ALA A 6 -6.88 6.90 -15.44
N GLN A 7 -7.64 5.82 -15.67
CA GLN A 7 -8.68 5.35 -14.75
C GLN A 7 -8.11 4.45 -13.67
N ARG A 8 -7.19 3.54 -14.01
CA ARG A 8 -6.48 2.68 -13.03
C ARG A 8 -5.72 3.50 -12.00
N ASP A 9 -5.11 4.61 -12.41
CA ASP A 9 -4.35 5.52 -11.55
C ASP A 9 -5.21 6.17 -10.44
N ARG A 10 -6.55 6.16 -10.57
CA ARG A 10 -7.47 6.72 -9.57
C ARG A 10 -7.70 5.78 -8.37
N PHE A 11 -7.42 4.49 -8.51
CA PHE A 11 -7.55 3.52 -7.41
C PHE A 11 -6.30 3.57 -6.53
N THR A 12 -6.46 3.79 -5.22
CA THR A 12 -5.35 3.90 -4.25
C THR A 12 -4.55 2.61 -4.12
N ALA A 13 -5.22 1.45 -4.08
CA ALA A 13 -4.56 0.16 -3.99
C ALA A 13 -5.31 -0.89 -4.82
N ARG A 14 -4.58 -1.89 -5.30
CA ARG A 14 -5.14 -3.13 -5.85
C ARG A 14 -4.78 -4.27 -4.91
N ILE A 15 -5.79 -4.98 -4.44
CA ILE A 15 -5.65 -6.18 -3.60
C ILE A 15 -6.15 -7.36 -4.42
N SER A 16 -5.43 -8.48 -4.34
CA SER A 16 -5.86 -9.76 -4.88
C SER A 16 -6.30 -10.64 -3.72
N MET A 17 -7.59 -10.97 -3.65
CA MET A 17 -8.06 -12.01 -2.73
C MET A 17 -8.01 -13.36 -3.43
N GLY A 18 -7.28 -14.30 -2.84
CA GLY A 18 -7.39 -15.71 -3.18
C GLY A 18 -8.65 -16.32 -2.55
N TYR A 19 -8.86 -17.61 -2.79
CA TYR A 19 -9.86 -18.38 -2.05
C TYR A 19 -9.38 -18.62 -0.61
N PRO A 20 -10.30 -18.69 0.37
CA PRO A 20 -9.95 -19.10 1.73
C PRO A 20 -9.32 -20.49 1.70
N ASP A 21 -8.44 -20.78 2.65
CA ASP A 21 -7.97 -22.14 2.85
C ASP A 21 -9.12 -23.04 3.33
N ARG A 22 -8.95 -24.36 3.18
CA ARG A 22 -9.97 -25.36 3.53
C ARG A 22 -10.55 -25.19 4.93
N LYS A 23 -9.75 -24.82 5.94
CA LYS A 23 -10.22 -24.68 7.33
C LYS A 23 -11.08 -23.43 7.46
N SER A 24 -10.63 -22.32 6.89
CA SER A 24 -11.38 -21.06 6.84
C SER A 24 -12.71 -21.26 6.10
N GLU A 25 -12.70 -21.96 4.97
CA GLU A 25 -13.90 -22.25 4.18
C GLU A 25 -14.91 -23.13 4.95
N ILE A 26 -14.46 -24.18 5.64
CA ILE A 26 -15.33 -24.99 6.52
C ILE A 26 -15.93 -24.15 7.65
N THR A 27 -15.15 -23.23 8.24
CA THR A 27 -15.63 -22.35 9.31
C THR A 27 -16.72 -21.41 8.79
N MET A 28 -16.51 -20.78 7.63
CA MET A 28 -17.50 -19.93 6.98
C MET A 28 -18.81 -20.66 6.71
N LEU A 29 -18.74 -21.91 6.22
CA LEU A 29 -19.92 -22.74 5.98
C LEU A 29 -20.70 -23.02 7.27
N GLY A 30 -20.00 -23.23 8.40
CA GLY A 30 -20.63 -23.43 9.71
C GLY A 30 -21.30 -22.16 10.26
N GLU A 31 -20.63 -21.02 10.15
CA GLU A 31 -21.14 -19.72 10.64
C GLU A 31 -22.39 -19.26 9.89
N HIS A 32 -22.48 -19.52 8.58
CA HIS A 32 -23.62 -19.11 7.75
C HIS A 32 -24.77 -20.13 7.73
N ALA A 33 -24.63 -21.29 8.38
CA ALA A 33 -25.63 -22.36 8.30
C ALA A 33 -26.84 -22.19 9.26
N CYS A 34 -26.73 -21.34 10.29
CA CYS A 34 -27.74 -21.28 11.36
C CYS A 34 -28.31 -19.88 11.63
N LEU A 35 -27.52 -18.82 11.47
CA LEU A 35 -27.92 -17.43 11.72
C LEU A 35 -27.21 -16.51 10.70
N ASP A 36 -27.88 -15.45 10.24
CA ASP A 36 -27.20 -14.40 9.49
C ASP A 36 -26.27 -13.65 10.47
N PRO A 37 -24.94 -13.65 10.26
CA PRO A 37 -24.01 -12.93 11.15
C PRO A 37 -24.34 -11.45 11.30
N LEU A 38 -25.03 -10.86 10.32
CA LEU A 38 -25.44 -9.47 10.31
C LEU A 38 -26.54 -9.16 11.33
N ASP A 39 -27.36 -10.13 11.75
CA ASP A 39 -28.45 -9.93 12.71
C ASP A 39 -27.95 -9.52 14.11
N THR A 40 -26.72 -9.89 14.45
CA THR A 40 -26.11 -9.57 15.75
C THR A 40 -25.13 -8.39 15.69
N LEU A 41 -24.90 -7.85 14.50
CA LEU A 41 -23.92 -6.79 14.27
C LEU A 41 -24.36 -5.50 14.97
N ARG A 42 -23.51 -4.99 15.86
CA ARG A 42 -23.71 -3.70 16.53
C ARG A 42 -22.77 -2.66 15.92
N PRO A 43 -23.25 -1.42 15.69
CA PRO A 43 -22.38 -0.36 15.21
C PRO A 43 -21.28 -0.09 16.26
N VAL A 44 -20.03 -0.17 15.83
CA VAL A 44 -18.85 0.13 16.66
C VAL A 44 -18.33 1.56 16.48
N SER A 45 -18.86 2.28 15.48
CA SER A 45 -18.46 3.64 15.14
C SER A 45 -19.58 4.34 14.37
N ASP A 46 -19.41 5.65 14.13
CA ASP A 46 -20.31 6.47 13.33
C ASP A 46 -19.55 7.38 12.34
N ALA A 47 -20.29 8.10 11.51
CA ALA A 47 -19.71 8.98 10.49
C ALA A 47 -18.91 10.16 11.08
N THR A 48 -19.22 10.59 12.30
CA THR A 48 -18.52 11.67 13.00
C THR A 48 -17.17 11.19 13.49
N GLU A 49 -17.13 10.01 14.12
CA GLU A 49 -15.90 9.38 14.57
C GLU A 49 -14.98 9.03 13.39
N VAL A 50 -15.51 8.45 12.30
CA VAL A 50 -14.73 8.18 11.08
C VAL A 50 -14.12 9.46 10.50
N ARG A 51 -14.86 10.59 10.51
CA ARG A 51 -14.30 11.90 10.08
C ARG A 51 -13.19 12.38 11.00
N ALA A 52 -13.32 12.17 12.32
CA ALA A 52 -12.28 12.49 13.28
C ALA A 52 -11.02 11.64 13.04
N LEU A 53 -11.17 10.35 12.78
CA LEU A 53 -10.06 9.44 12.45
C LEU A 53 -9.36 9.86 11.14
N ILE A 54 -10.11 10.21 10.10
CA ILE A 54 -9.53 10.76 8.86
C ILE A 54 -8.71 12.02 9.14
N ALA A 55 -9.20 12.91 10.01
CA ALA A 55 -8.46 14.11 10.40
C ALA A 55 -7.21 13.79 11.23
N ALA A 56 -7.26 12.80 12.11
CA ALA A 56 -6.13 12.33 12.91
C ALA A 56 -5.02 11.73 12.03
N VAL A 57 -5.36 10.83 11.11
CA VAL A 57 -4.41 10.24 10.14
C VAL A 57 -3.72 11.32 9.30
N ARG A 58 -4.43 12.40 8.95
CA ARG A 58 -3.81 13.54 8.23
C ARG A 58 -2.74 14.26 9.03
N ARG A 59 -2.73 14.17 10.36
CA ARG A 59 -1.73 14.81 11.24
C ARG A 59 -0.48 13.96 11.49
N VAL A 60 -0.51 12.65 11.17
CA VAL A 60 0.66 11.77 11.28
C VAL A 60 1.86 12.41 10.56
N HIS A 61 2.97 12.49 11.27
CA HIS A 61 4.18 13.17 10.80
C HIS A 61 4.85 12.39 9.67
N VAL A 62 5.40 13.13 8.71
CA VAL A 62 6.23 12.59 7.63
C VAL A 62 7.40 13.54 7.47
N SER A 63 8.61 13.08 7.81
CA SER A 63 9.85 13.84 7.67
C SER A 63 10.18 14.09 6.19
N GLU A 64 11.05 15.06 5.91
CA GLU A 64 11.46 15.31 4.53
C GLU A 64 12.29 14.18 3.93
N SER A 65 13.05 13.46 4.74
CA SER A 65 13.78 12.25 4.33
C SER A 65 12.83 11.15 3.86
N ILE A 66 11.69 10.95 4.54
CA ILE A 66 10.66 9.98 4.13
C ILE A 66 9.94 10.44 2.85
N LYS A 67 9.67 11.73 2.70
CA LYS A 67 9.09 12.26 1.45
C LYS A 67 10.05 12.09 0.28
N ALA A 68 11.34 12.37 0.47
CA ALA A 68 12.38 12.13 -0.52
C ALA A 68 12.44 10.65 -0.91
N TYR A 69 12.46 9.75 0.08
CA TYR A 69 12.45 8.31 -0.16
C TYR A 69 11.22 7.83 -0.96
N ALA A 70 10.03 8.35 -0.67
CA ALA A 70 8.84 8.05 -1.47
C ALA A 70 8.94 8.54 -2.92
N VAL A 71 9.63 9.66 -3.16
CA VAL A 71 9.94 10.15 -4.50
C VAL A 71 10.97 9.26 -5.18
N ASP A 72 12.04 8.87 -4.50
CA ASP A 72 13.08 7.98 -5.03
C ASP A 72 12.50 6.62 -5.46
N LEU A 73 11.59 6.06 -4.65
CA LEU A 73 10.83 4.85 -5.01
C LEU A 73 10.00 5.06 -6.28
N ALA A 74 9.37 6.22 -6.47
CA ALA A 74 8.62 6.51 -7.69
C ALA A 74 9.54 6.75 -8.89
N GLU A 75 10.64 7.47 -8.72
CA GLU A 75 11.62 7.73 -9.78
C GLU A 75 12.30 6.46 -10.26
N SER A 76 12.63 5.53 -9.35
CA SER A 76 13.23 4.24 -9.72
C SER A 76 12.33 3.46 -10.68
N THR A 77 11.00 3.52 -10.50
CA THR A 77 10.04 2.91 -11.46
C THR A 77 10.02 3.62 -12.81
N ARG A 78 10.31 4.92 -12.87
CA ARG A 78 10.32 5.70 -14.12
C ARG A 78 11.61 5.50 -14.92
N ARG A 79 12.69 5.10 -14.24
CA ARG A 79 14.02 4.87 -14.83
C ARG A 79 14.31 3.40 -15.12
N ALA A 80 13.50 2.48 -14.60
CA ALA A 80 13.67 1.05 -14.83
C ALA A 80 13.42 0.68 -16.31
N ALA A 81 14.36 -0.01 -16.93
CA ALA A 81 14.30 -0.39 -18.35
C ALA A 81 13.13 -1.35 -18.66
N GLU A 82 12.68 -2.12 -17.67
CA GLU A 82 11.55 -3.05 -17.80
C GLU A 82 10.18 -2.37 -17.74
N ILE A 83 10.14 -1.07 -17.42
CA ILE A 83 8.91 -0.30 -17.21
C ILE A 83 8.78 0.75 -18.32
N ARG A 84 7.72 0.61 -19.14
CA ARG A 84 7.33 1.58 -20.17
C ARG A 84 6.64 2.81 -19.57
N LEU A 85 5.90 2.65 -18.48
CA LEU A 85 5.26 3.74 -17.75
C LEU A 85 5.38 3.51 -16.24
N GLY A 86 6.15 4.37 -15.58
CA GLY A 86 6.38 4.35 -14.13
C GLY A 86 5.25 4.96 -13.31
N ALA A 87 5.46 5.01 -11.99
CA ALA A 87 4.51 5.56 -11.04
C ALA A 87 4.28 7.06 -11.25
N SER A 88 3.01 7.48 -11.31
CA SER A 88 2.61 8.89 -11.45
C SER A 88 2.84 9.68 -10.14
N PRO A 89 2.84 11.03 -10.16
CA PRO A 89 2.83 11.82 -8.92
C PRO A 89 1.63 11.50 -8.01
N ARG A 90 0.48 11.11 -8.58
CA ARG A 90 -0.68 10.66 -7.82
C ARG A 90 -0.37 9.38 -7.04
N ALA A 91 0.39 8.47 -7.65
CA ALA A 91 0.81 7.24 -7.00
C ALA A 91 1.65 7.52 -5.73
N THR A 92 2.63 8.42 -5.83
CA THR A 92 3.45 8.85 -4.69
C THR A 92 2.60 9.47 -3.58
N LEU A 93 1.64 10.33 -3.93
CA LEU A 93 0.71 10.92 -2.96
C LEU A 93 -0.15 9.86 -2.26
N GLN A 94 -0.63 8.86 -3.00
CA GLN A 94 -1.42 7.76 -2.46
C GLN A 94 -0.58 6.86 -1.55
N LEU A 95 0.68 6.60 -1.91
CA LEU A 95 1.61 5.83 -1.06
C LEU A 95 1.83 6.52 0.29
N LEU A 96 2.13 7.81 0.30
CA LEU A 96 2.30 8.58 1.55
C LEU A 96 1.01 8.60 2.40
N ARG A 97 -0.16 8.76 1.76
CA ARG A 97 -1.45 8.73 2.49
C ARG A 97 -1.72 7.37 3.12
N SER A 98 -1.44 6.29 2.38
CA SER A 98 -1.59 4.93 2.90
C SER A 98 -0.60 4.65 4.02
N ALA A 99 0.65 5.11 3.92
CA ALA A 99 1.66 4.93 4.96
C ALA A 99 1.30 5.67 6.25
N LYS A 100 0.74 6.88 6.16
CA LYS A 100 0.20 7.59 7.33
C LYS A 100 -0.94 6.83 8.02
N ALA A 101 -1.84 6.22 7.24
CA ALA A 101 -2.90 5.40 7.78
C ALA A 101 -2.35 4.13 8.44
N TRP A 102 -1.35 3.50 7.82
CA TRP A 102 -0.68 2.31 8.34
C TRP A 102 0.03 2.60 9.67
N ALA A 103 0.82 3.67 9.75
CA ALA A 103 1.47 4.11 10.98
C ALA A 103 0.45 4.38 12.09
N ALA A 104 -0.67 5.06 11.79
CA ALA A 104 -1.72 5.32 12.77
C ALA A 104 -2.39 4.05 13.29
N LEU A 105 -2.64 3.06 12.41
CA LEU A 105 -3.19 1.75 12.80
C LEU A 105 -2.22 0.96 13.70
N ASP A 106 -0.92 1.18 13.51
CA ASP A 106 0.16 0.63 14.33
C ASP A 106 0.45 1.47 15.60
N GLY A 107 -0.40 2.47 15.89
CA GLY A 107 -0.27 3.33 17.08
C GLY A 107 0.87 4.35 17.02
N ARG A 108 1.50 4.54 15.85
CA ARG A 108 2.61 5.48 15.65
C ARG A 108 2.12 6.83 15.11
N GLU A 109 2.76 7.89 15.58
CA GLU A 109 2.48 9.27 15.14
C GLU A 109 3.38 9.74 13.97
N TYR A 110 4.23 8.86 13.43
CA TYR A 110 5.14 9.14 12.32
C TYR A 110 5.30 7.93 11.40
N VAL A 111 5.56 8.22 10.12
CA VAL A 111 5.84 7.22 9.09
C VAL A 111 7.31 6.81 9.10
N ILE A 112 7.59 5.52 8.92
CA ILE A 112 8.94 4.97 8.74
C ILE A 112 9.12 4.39 7.31
N PRO A 113 10.35 4.14 6.83
CA PRO A 113 10.59 3.63 5.48
C PRO A 113 9.88 2.29 5.21
N ASP A 114 9.82 1.40 6.21
CA ASP A 114 9.16 0.10 6.12
C ASP A 114 7.67 0.22 5.78
N ASP A 115 6.97 1.26 6.25
CA ASP A 115 5.57 1.51 5.90
C ASP A 115 5.40 1.72 4.40
N LEU A 116 6.33 2.48 3.79
CA LEU A 116 6.32 2.74 2.35
C LEU A 116 6.65 1.48 1.56
N GLN A 117 7.63 0.69 2.00
CA GLN A 117 8.00 -0.56 1.33
C GLN A 117 6.86 -1.59 1.39
N PHE A 118 6.24 -1.76 2.55
CA PHE A 118 5.11 -2.67 2.75
C PHE A 118 3.93 -2.33 1.82
N LEU A 119 3.65 -1.04 1.65
CA LEU A 119 2.55 -0.55 0.81
C LEU A 119 2.93 -0.36 -0.65
N LEU A 120 4.20 -0.52 -1.02
CA LEU A 120 4.68 -0.20 -2.37
C LEU A 120 3.97 -1.03 -3.43
N ILE A 121 3.91 -2.35 -3.26
CA ILE A 121 3.26 -3.26 -4.20
C ILE A 121 1.76 -2.98 -4.33
N PRO A 122 0.96 -3.00 -3.26
CA PRO A 122 -0.50 -2.80 -3.38
C PRO A 122 -0.83 -1.42 -3.97
N VAL A 123 0.03 -0.42 -3.78
CA VAL A 123 -0.19 0.93 -4.28
C VAL A 123 0.35 1.11 -5.72
N PHE A 124 1.55 0.65 -6.07
CA PHE A 124 2.17 0.93 -7.38
C PHE A 124 1.91 -0.11 -8.46
N ALA A 125 1.81 -1.40 -8.12
CA ALA A 125 1.89 -2.48 -9.12
C ALA A 125 0.84 -2.35 -10.24
N HIS A 126 -0.40 -1.96 -9.89
CA HIS A 126 -1.48 -1.79 -10.86
C HIS A 126 -1.42 -0.48 -11.65
N ARG A 127 -0.41 0.36 -11.46
CA ARG A 127 -0.19 1.60 -12.22
C ARG A 127 0.94 1.50 -13.22
N LEU A 128 1.81 0.49 -13.06
CA LEU A 128 2.95 0.30 -13.94
C LEU A 128 2.52 -0.38 -15.25
N LEU A 129 3.13 0.08 -16.35
CA LEU A 129 3.10 -0.65 -17.62
C LEU A 129 4.49 -1.18 -17.90
N LEU A 130 4.59 -2.50 -18.01
CA LEU A 130 5.84 -3.16 -18.40
C LEU A 130 6.10 -2.99 -19.90
N THR A 131 7.36 -3.13 -20.29
CA THR A 131 7.73 -3.30 -21.70
C THR A 131 7.31 -4.68 -22.20
N THR A 132 7.19 -4.83 -23.52
CA THR A 132 6.86 -6.12 -24.15
C THR A 132 7.89 -7.20 -23.79
N ASP A 133 9.17 -6.86 -23.82
CA ASP A 133 10.26 -7.79 -23.50
C ASP A 133 10.20 -8.28 -22.05
N ALA A 134 9.89 -7.39 -21.10
CA ALA A 134 9.71 -7.77 -19.71
C ALA A 134 8.52 -8.73 -19.53
N HIS A 135 7.44 -8.51 -20.28
CA HIS A 135 6.27 -9.40 -20.25
C HIS A 135 6.59 -10.78 -20.84
N ILE A 136 7.27 -10.83 -21.99
CA ILE A 136 7.71 -12.09 -22.63
C ILE A 136 8.70 -12.85 -21.72
N GLY A 137 9.57 -12.12 -21.03
CA GLY A 137 10.50 -12.68 -20.04
C GLY A 137 9.83 -13.14 -18.73
N GLY A 138 8.50 -13.11 -18.64
CA GLY A 138 7.74 -13.60 -17.48
C GLY A 138 7.88 -12.72 -16.24
N ARG A 139 8.31 -11.46 -16.37
CA ARG A 139 8.43 -10.54 -15.23
C ARG A 139 7.07 -9.94 -14.87
N THR A 140 6.83 -9.80 -13.57
CA THR A 140 5.65 -9.08 -13.06
C THR A 140 6.02 -7.69 -12.52
N ALA A 141 5.02 -6.82 -12.38
CA ALA A 141 5.24 -5.50 -11.77
C ALA A 141 5.66 -5.64 -10.30
N GLU A 142 5.11 -6.64 -9.62
CA GLU A 142 5.42 -7.04 -8.26
C GLU A 142 6.89 -7.43 -8.10
N ASP A 143 7.43 -8.28 -8.99
CA ASP A 143 8.84 -8.68 -8.97
C ASP A 143 9.78 -7.49 -9.14
N ILE A 144 9.47 -6.63 -10.12
CA ILE A 144 10.28 -5.44 -10.43
C ILE A 144 10.24 -4.48 -9.24
N LEU A 145 9.06 -4.22 -8.67
CA LEU A 145 8.92 -3.34 -7.50
C LEU A 145 9.66 -3.88 -6.28
N GLY A 146 9.60 -5.19 -6.02
CA GLY A 146 10.35 -5.82 -4.92
C GLY A 146 11.86 -5.61 -5.06
N ARG A 147 12.40 -5.79 -6.28
CA ARG A 147 13.81 -5.51 -6.58
C ARG A 147 14.16 -4.03 -6.43
N LEU A 148 13.32 -3.14 -6.96
CA LEU A 148 13.54 -1.69 -6.89
C LEU A 148 13.54 -1.20 -5.44
N ALA A 149 12.62 -1.68 -4.60
CA ALA A 149 12.55 -1.34 -3.18
C ALA A 149 13.84 -1.71 -2.45
N GLN A 150 14.38 -2.90 -2.69
CA GLN A 150 15.62 -3.37 -2.08
C GLN A 150 16.86 -2.57 -2.53
N SER A 151 16.86 -2.07 -3.77
CA SER A 151 17.97 -1.28 -4.30
C SER A 151 17.90 0.22 -4.00
N THR A 152 16.73 0.72 -3.56
CA THR A 152 16.54 2.15 -3.28
C THR A 152 17.12 2.46 -1.89
N PRO A 153 18.13 3.34 -1.76
CA PRO A 153 18.75 3.65 -0.48
C PRO A 153 17.72 4.11 0.55
N ILE A 154 17.72 3.47 1.72
CA ILE A 154 16.86 3.85 2.84
C ILE A 154 17.45 5.11 3.48
N PRO A 155 16.64 6.15 3.76
CA PRO A 155 17.12 7.34 4.43
C PRO A 155 17.63 6.99 5.83
N VAL A 156 18.78 7.53 6.20
CA VAL A 156 19.31 7.46 7.57
C VAL A 156 18.83 8.73 8.29
N ASP A 157 17.79 8.62 9.11
CA ASP A 157 17.37 9.74 9.96
C ASP A 157 18.27 9.78 11.20
N GLU A 158 19.18 10.74 11.28
CA GLU A 158 20.02 10.98 12.46
C GLU A 158 19.20 11.36 13.72
N ASN A 159 17.91 11.69 13.56
CA ASN A 159 17.01 12.14 14.63
C ASN A 159 15.79 11.21 14.84
N ALA A 160 15.75 10.01 14.27
CA ALA A 160 14.68 9.07 14.57
C ALA A 160 14.80 8.61 16.04
N PRO A 161 13.74 8.72 16.87
CA PRO A 161 13.80 8.19 18.23
C PRO A 161 14.07 6.69 18.15
N VAL A 162 15.18 6.26 18.74
CA VAL A 162 15.60 4.85 18.81
C VAL A 162 14.53 4.09 19.56
N HIS A 163 13.64 3.38 18.84
CA HIS A 163 12.71 2.47 19.51
C HIS A 163 13.45 1.17 19.78
N GLY A 164 13.85 0.99 21.04
CA GLY A 164 14.39 -0.26 21.54
C GLY A 164 13.38 -1.39 21.35
N MET A 165 13.85 -2.51 20.82
CA MET A 165 13.14 -3.79 20.81
C MET A 165 12.54 -4.05 22.20
N ARG A 166 11.23 -4.25 22.24
CA ARG A 166 10.56 -5.02 23.28
C ARG A 166 10.04 -6.30 22.65
#